data_AF-A0AAX2UPY8-F1
#
_entry.id   AF-A0AAX2UPY8-F1
#
_cell.length_a   1.000
_cell.length_b   1.000
_cell.length_c   1.000
_cell.angle_alpha   90.00
_cell.angle_beta   90.00
_cell.angle_gamma   90.00
#
_symmetry.space_group_name_H-M   'P 1'
#
loop_
_entity.id
_entity.type
_entity.pdbx_description
1 polymer ?
#
loop_
_entity_poly.entity_id
_entity_poly.type
_entity_poly.pdbx_seq_one_letter_code
_entity_poly.pdbx_strand_id
1 'polypeptide(L)'
;MDILDRQTLAAAVLGLTDDQLEAIMNGDEDFDTPLMERFGVDLDAFGGIAEALILLTAPVGCDQDGNQLHAFVRNEGTFLRALATEKGANVSWAHPPAGKQIAPGEGKRHG
;
A
#
# COMPACT_ATOMS: atom_id res chain seq x y z
N MET A 1 4.18 -8.84 8.03
CA MET A 1 3.10 -8.10 8.72
C MET A 1 2.51 -9.00 9.81
N ASP A 2 2.33 -8.50 11.04
CA ASP A 2 1.78 -9.30 12.14
C ASP A 2 0.25 -9.43 12.07
N ILE A 3 -0.37 -10.16 13.01
CA ILE A 3 -1.83 -10.39 12.99
C ILE A 3 -2.62 -9.10 13.24
N LEU A 4 -2.15 -8.21 14.12
CA LEU A 4 -2.84 -6.98 14.47
C LEU A 4 -2.82 -6.00 13.30
N ASP A 5 -1.67 -5.91 12.62
CA ASP A 5 -1.50 -5.14 11.40
C ASP A 5 -2.49 -5.59 10.31
N ARG A 6 -2.61 -6.92 10.09
CA ARG A 6 -3.52 -7.49 9.09
C ARG A 6 -4.97 -7.19 9.41
N GLN A 7 -5.38 -7.38 10.66
CA GLN A 7 -6.73 -7.10 11.13
C GLN A 7 -7.08 -5.62 10.99
N THR A 8 -6.17 -4.73 11.37
CA THR A 8 -6.35 -3.28 11.26
C THR A 8 -6.52 -2.86 9.79
N LEU A 9 -5.69 -3.40 8.90
CA LEU A 9 -5.76 -3.10 7.47
C LEU A 9 -7.02 -3.70 6.83
N ALA A 10 -7.40 -4.92 7.21
CA ALA A 10 -8.63 -5.57 6.75
C ALA A 10 -9.86 -4.74 7.15
N ALA A 11 -9.93 -4.30 8.40
CA ALA A 11 -11.01 -3.43 8.89
C ALA A 11 -11.11 -2.13 8.09
N ALA A 12 -9.98 -1.48 7.82
CA ALA A 12 -9.92 -0.26 7.02
C ALA A 12 -10.39 -0.49 5.57
N VAL A 13 -9.97 -1.58 4.92
CA VAL A 13 -10.34 -1.91 3.54
C VAL A 13 -11.81 -2.33 3.42
N LEU A 14 -12.32 -3.03 4.42
CA LEU A 14 -13.75 -3.36 4.55
C LEU A 14 -14.59 -2.12 4.88
N GLY A 15 -13.98 -1.03 5.33
CA GLY A 15 -14.68 0.19 5.73
C GLY A 15 -15.53 -0.03 6.99
N LEU A 16 -15.06 -0.90 7.89
CA LEU A 16 -15.73 -1.18 9.15
C LEU A 16 -15.70 0.06 10.06
N THR A 17 -16.78 0.22 10.83
CA THR A 17 -16.80 1.18 11.94
C THR A 17 -15.98 0.66 13.12
N ASP A 18 -15.62 1.55 14.04
CA ASP A 18 -14.90 1.16 15.27
C ASP A 18 -15.71 0.14 16.08
N ASP A 19 -17.04 0.29 16.15
CA ASP A 19 -17.94 -0.66 16.83
C ASP A 19 -17.91 -2.06 16.20
N GLN A 20 -17.89 -2.15 14.87
CA GLN A 20 -17.81 -3.43 14.14
C GLN A 20 -16.43 -4.07 14.31
N LEU A 21 -15.38 -3.25 14.29
CA LEU A 21 -14.02 -3.71 14.58
C LEU A 21 -13.92 -4.27 16.00
N GLU A 22 -14.51 -3.59 16.99
CA GLU A 22 -14.52 -4.03 18.39
C GLU A 22 -15.29 -5.34 18.57
N ALA A 23 -16.42 -5.53 17.89
CA ALA A 23 -17.16 -6.79 17.92
C ALA A 23 -16.34 -7.98 17.37
N ILE A 24 -15.64 -7.78 16.25
CA ILE A 24 -14.73 -8.79 15.69
C ILE A 24 -13.55 -9.06 16.63
N MET A 25 -12.96 -8.02 17.23
CA MET A 25 -11.84 -8.16 18.16
C MET A 25 -12.22 -8.86 19.47
N ASN A 26 -13.46 -8.70 19.93
CA ASN A 26 -14.00 -9.38 21.11
C ASN A 26 -14.39 -10.84 20.83
N GLY A 27 -14.26 -11.30 19.59
CA GLY A 27 -14.49 -12.68 19.18
C GLY A 27 -15.95 -13.03 18.87
N ASP A 28 -16.82 -12.03 18.78
CA ASP A 28 -18.23 -12.22 18.43
C ASP A 28 -18.44 -12.31 16.90
N GLU A 29 -17.49 -11.82 16.10
CA GLU A 29 -17.46 -11.85 14.64
C GLU A 29 -16.06 -12.21 14.10
N ASP A 30 -15.93 -12.53 12.80
CA ASP A 30 -14.65 -12.84 12.15
C ASP A 30 -14.34 -11.89 10.96
N PHE A 31 -13.06 -11.80 10.58
CA PHE A 31 -12.64 -11.07 9.39
C PHE A 31 -12.76 -11.90 8.11
N ASP A 32 -12.70 -13.22 8.22
CA ASP A 32 -12.63 -14.12 7.07
C ASP A 32 -13.91 -14.06 6.24
N THR A 33 -15.07 -14.06 6.90
CA THR A 33 -16.38 -13.99 6.22
C THR A 33 -16.52 -12.72 5.39
N PRO A 34 -16.38 -11.49 5.93
CA PRO A 34 -16.53 -10.28 5.14
C PRO A 34 -15.43 -10.10 4.08
N LEU A 35 -14.19 -10.56 4.33
CA LEU A 35 -13.14 -10.55 3.32
C LEU A 35 -13.45 -11.52 2.18
N MET A 36 -13.97 -12.71 2.49
CA MET A 36 -14.34 -13.70 1.49
C MET A 36 -15.48 -13.21 0.62
N GLU A 37 -16.54 -12.65 1.23
CA GLU A 37 -17.69 -12.13 0.49
C GLU A 37 -17.33 -10.98 -0.45
N ARG A 38 -16.44 -10.07 -0.01
CA ARG A 38 -16.14 -8.85 -0.76
C ARG A 38 -14.97 -8.98 -1.73
N PHE A 39 -13.96 -9.77 -1.37
CA PHE A 39 -12.69 -9.86 -2.10
C PHE A 39 -12.30 -11.29 -2.48
N GLY A 40 -13.03 -12.31 -1.99
CA GLY A 40 -12.75 -13.71 -2.29
C GLY A 40 -11.47 -14.25 -1.63
N VAL A 41 -11.07 -13.67 -0.50
CA VAL A 41 -9.86 -14.05 0.25
C VAL A 41 -10.17 -14.15 1.74
N ASP A 42 -9.44 -14.99 2.47
CA ASP A 42 -9.42 -14.98 3.95
C ASP A 42 -8.39 -13.96 4.47
N LEU A 43 -8.31 -13.78 5.80
CA LEU A 43 -7.41 -12.82 6.44
C LEU A 43 -5.92 -13.12 6.17
N ASP A 44 -5.54 -14.40 6.09
CA ASP A 44 -4.15 -14.79 5.84
C ASP A 44 -3.74 -14.51 4.39
N ALA A 45 -4.58 -14.86 3.41
CA ALA A 45 -4.37 -14.54 2.01
C ALA A 45 -4.36 -13.02 1.79
N PHE A 46 -5.28 -12.30 2.42
CA PHE A 46 -5.28 -10.84 2.42
C PHE A 46 -3.97 -10.26 2.95
N GLY A 47 -3.48 -10.76 4.10
CA GLY A 47 -2.21 -10.34 4.68
C GLY A 47 -1.02 -10.58 3.76
N GLY A 48 -0.99 -11.71 3.07
CA GLY A 48 0.04 -12.03 2.07
C GLY A 48 0.02 -11.07 0.88
N ILE A 49 -1.17 -10.73 0.37
CA ILE A 49 -1.35 -9.75 -0.70
C ILE A 49 -0.90 -8.35 -0.24
N ALA A 50 -1.33 -7.92 0.95
CA ALA A 50 -0.96 -6.64 1.52
C ALA A 50 0.56 -6.51 1.70
N GLU A 51 1.22 -7.57 2.17
CA GLU A 51 2.67 -7.61 2.34
C GLU A 51 3.43 -7.56 0.99
N ALA A 52 2.86 -8.11 -0.08
CA ALA A 52 3.43 -7.98 -1.42
C ALA A 52 3.22 -6.56 -1.99
N LEU A 53 2.07 -5.95 -1.74
CA LEU A 53 1.70 -4.64 -2.28
C LEU A 53 2.34 -3.46 -1.56
N ILE A 54 2.75 -3.61 -0.30
CA ILE A 54 3.27 -2.49 0.49
C ILE A 54 4.49 -1.84 -0.17
N LEU A 55 5.33 -2.61 -0.86
CA LEU A 55 6.50 -2.14 -1.61
C LEU A 55 6.15 -1.23 -2.80
N LEU A 56 4.89 -1.24 -3.25
CA LEU A 56 4.37 -0.41 -4.33
C LEU A 56 3.75 0.90 -3.82
N THR A 57 3.67 1.09 -2.50
CA THR A 57 3.18 2.33 -1.90
C THR A 57 4.23 3.43 -2.00
N ALA A 58 3.79 4.70 -1.95
CA ALA A 58 4.71 5.83 -1.93
C ALA A 58 5.53 5.80 -0.62
N PRO A 59 6.86 6.07 -0.68
CA PRO A 59 7.67 6.15 0.51
C PRO A 59 7.22 7.35 1.36
N VAL A 60 7.07 7.12 2.67
CA VAL A 60 6.60 8.12 3.63
C VAL A 60 7.72 8.67 4.51
N GLY A 61 8.91 8.07 4.45
CA GLY A 61 10.08 8.49 5.21
C GLY A 61 11.27 7.56 4.99
N CYS A 62 12.27 7.66 5.86
CA CYS A 62 13.41 6.74 5.92
C CYS A 62 13.69 6.30 7.36
N ASP A 63 14.25 5.11 7.53
CA ASP A 63 14.76 4.62 8.82
C ASP A 63 16.11 5.28 9.20
N GLN A 64 16.72 4.84 10.30
CA GLN A 64 18.01 5.35 10.79
C GLN A 64 19.18 5.03 9.86
N ASP A 65 19.03 4.03 9.01
CA ASP A 65 20.04 3.58 8.04
C ASP A 65 19.82 4.20 6.64
N GLY A 66 18.75 4.99 6.46
CA GLY A 66 18.41 5.68 5.23
C GLY A 66 17.57 4.85 4.25
N ASN A 67 17.07 3.67 4.65
CA ASN A 67 16.18 2.87 3.82
C ASN A 67 14.80 3.51 3.74
N GLN A 68 14.17 3.45 2.56
CA GLN A 68 12.83 3.99 2.36
C GLN A 68 11.78 3.19 3.15
N LEU A 69 10.94 3.90 3.89
CA LEU A 69 9.79 3.34 4.59
C LEU A 69 8.56 3.45 3.71
N HIS A 70 7.89 2.31 3.50
CA HIS A 70 6.67 2.20 2.71
C HIS A 70 5.48 1.98 3.64
N ALA A 71 4.31 2.54 3.31
CA ALA A 71 3.15 2.46 4.19
C ALA A 71 1.80 2.47 3.46
N PHE A 72 0.84 1.72 4.02
CA PHE A 72 -0.57 1.97 3.77
C PHE A 72 -1.03 3.14 4.64
N VAL A 73 -1.70 4.13 4.05
CA VAL A 73 -2.14 5.34 4.75
C VAL A 73 -3.66 5.43 4.73
N ARG A 74 -4.25 5.64 5.91
CA ARG A 74 -5.67 5.94 6.11
C ARG A 74 -5.83 7.37 6.64
N ASN A 75 -6.82 8.08 6.11
CA ASN A 75 -7.19 9.40 6.60
C ASN A 75 -8.28 9.28 7.68
N GLU A 76 -8.01 9.78 8.88
CA GLU A 76 -8.94 9.81 10.03
C GLU A 76 -9.50 11.24 10.26
N GLY A 77 -9.56 12.03 9.19
CA GLY A 77 -10.06 13.41 9.18
C GLY A 77 -9.04 14.43 9.68
N THR A 78 -8.65 14.34 10.95
CA THR A 78 -7.72 15.31 11.59
C THR A 78 -6.26 14.88 11.56
N PHE A 79 -6.00 13.59 11.40
CA PHE A 79 -4.66 13.03 11.26
C PHE A 79 -4.65 11.89 10.25
N LEU A 80 -3.45 11.55 9.77
CA LEU A 80 -3.20 10.37 8.96
C LEU A 80 -2.66 9.26 9.85
N ARG A 81 -3.20 8.05 9.71
CA ARG A 81 -2.63 6.83 10.31
C ARG A 81 -1.90 6.05 9.22
N ALA A 82 -0.67 5.66 9.50
CA ALA A 82 0.16 4.90 8.57
C ALA A 82 0.51 3.54 9.18
N LEU A 83 0.31 2.48 8.41
CA LEU A 83 0.84 1.15 8.68
C LEU A 83 2.12 0.99 7.85
N ALA A 84 3.26 1.26 8.48
CA ALA A 84 4.56 1.28 7.81
C ALA A 84 5.32 -0.03 7.97
N THR A 85 6.13 -0.40 6.97
CA THR A 85 7.08 -1.49 7.06
C THR A 85 8.49 -1.03 6.70
N GLU A 86 9.47 -1.58 7.41
CA GLU A 86 10.90 -1.41 7.16
C GLU A 86 11.41 -2.37 6.08
N LYS A 87 10.55 -3.21 5.47
CA LYS A 87 10.96 -4.04 4.33
C LYS A 87 11.32 -3.12 3.15
N GLY A 88 12.56 -2.68 3.14
CA GLY A 88 13.19 -1.98 2.04
C GLY A 88 13.26 -2.92 0.86
N ALA A 89 12.30 -2.81 -0.05
CA ALA A 89 12.56 -3.29 -1.38
C ALA A 89 13.40 -2.23 -2.09
N ASN A 90 14.59 -2.62 -2.51
CA ASN A 90 15.31 -1.95 -3.58
C ASN A 90 14.50 -2.10 -4.88
N VAL A 91 13.34 -1.45 -4.98
CA VAL A 91 12.60 -1.32 -6.24
C VAL A 91 13.22 -0.14 -6.97
N SER A 92 14.28 -0.39 -7.74
CA SER A 92 14.76 0.61 -8.69
C SER A 92 13.76 0.65 -9.85
N TRP A 93 12.90 1.66 -9.85
CA TRP A 93 12.20 2.05 -11.07
C TRP A 93 13.26 2.68 -11.97
N ALA A 94 13.86 1.88 -12.86
CA ALA A 94 14.75 2.41 -13.87
C ALA A 94 13.99 3.48 -14.66
N HIS A 95 14.32 4.76 -14.45
CA HIS A 95 13.85 5.81 -15.33
C HIS A 95 14.43 5.52 -16.72
N PRO A 96 13.62 5.54 -17.81
CA PRO A 96 14.20 5.65 -19.14
C PRO A 96 15.10 6.89 -19.13
N PRO A 97 16.35 6.79 -19.64
CA PRO A 97 17.30 7.89 -19.56
C PRO A 97 16.68 9.16 -20.14
N ALA A 98 16.67 10.21 -19.33
CA ALA A 98 16.24 11.52 -19.75
C ALA A 98 17.15 12.00 -20.90
N GLY A 99 16.56 12.15 -22.09
CA GLY A 99 17.16 12.92 -23.17
C GLY A 99 17.44 12.14 -24.45
N LYS A 100 16.50 12.25 -25.40
CA LYS A 100 16.77 13.02 -26.61
C LYS A 100 15.59 13.94 -26.88
N GLN A 101 15.70 15.16 -26.37
CA GLN A 101 14.92 16.29 -26.87
C GLN A 101 15.30 16.45 -28.35
N ILE A 102 14.42 16.01 -29.24
CA ILE A 102 14.61 16.23 -30.68
C ILE A 102 14.30 17.72 -30.89
N ALA A 103 15.33 18.55 -31.05
CA ALA A 103 15.16 19.93 -31.43
C ALA A 103 14.46 19.99 -32.81
N PRO A 104 13.40 20.79 -33.00
CA PRO A 104 12.82 20.98 -34.31
C PRO A 104 13.71 21.97 -35.08
N GLY A 105 14.61 21.45 -35.90
CA GLY A 105 15.45 22.26 -36.76
C GLY A 105 16.26 21.43 -37.74
N GLU A 106 16.02 21.69 -39.03
CA GLU A 106 16.85 21.34 -40.18
C GLU A 106 16.58 20.00 -40.88
N GLY A 107 15.62 20.02 -41.80
CA GLY A 107 15.36 18.97 -42.78
C GLY A 107 14.76 19.51 -44.08
N LYS A 108 15.63 20.08 -44.92
CA LYS A 108 15.53 20.43 -46.35
C LYS A 108 14.19 20.19 -47.09
N ARG A 109 13.73 21.26 -47.75
CA ARG A 109 12.80 21.21 -48.89
C ARG A 109 13.42 20.40 -50.03
N HIS A 110 12.75 19.34 -50.45
CA HIS A 110 12.83 18.81 -51.82
C HIS A 110 11.41 18.64 -52.33
N GLY A 111 11.13 19.31 -53.46
CA GLY A 111 9.82 19.49 -54.07
C GLY A 111 9.78 20.84 -54.75
#